data_AF-A7H7N7-F1
#
_entry.id   AF-A7H7N7-F1
#
_cell.length_a   1.000
_cell.length_b   1.000
_cell.length_c   1.000
_cell.angle_alpha   90.00
_cell.angle_beta   90.00
_cell.angle_gamma   90.00
#
_symmetry.space_group_name_H-M   'P 1'
#
loop_
_entity.id
_entity.type
_entity.pdbx_description
1 polymer ?
#
loop_
_entity_poly.entity_id
_entity_poly.type
_entity_poly.pdbx_seq_one_letter_code
_entity_poly.pdbx_strand_id
1 'polypeptide(L)'
;MASFVMCEACAREYADPCDRRFHAQPNACPACGPRVRVVARDGAPVEAADPIGHVGRALAAGAIAAVKGIGGFHLACDGTSSAAVVTLRARKRREEKPLAVMVRDLDEARRVAEVGEAEAALLTSVERPIVLNPIARPRVPRLVRGSAARPPGVPPVPSPALRATGSFPPIKGRFSPAVPCGGAAVRRK
;
A
#
# COMPACT_ATOMS: atom_id res chain seq x y z
N MET A 1 18.22 12.77 5.25
CA MET A 1 17.96 13.64 6.41
C MET A 1 18.81 14.91 6.43
N ALA A 2 19.84 15.06 5.58
CA ALA A 2 20.72 16.26 5.59
C ALA A 2 20.01 17.62 5.48
N SER A 3 18.82 17.68 4.87
CA SER A 3 18.01 18.90 4.75
C SER A 3 17.18 19.24 6.00
N PHE A 4 17.14 18.36 7.00
CA PHE A 4 16.33 18.53 8.22
C PHE A 4 17.26 18.72 9.42
N VAL A 5 17.42 19.97 9.85
CA VAL A 5 18.27 20.32 11.00
C VAL A 5 17.58 19.88 12.29
N MET A 6 18.28 19.10 13.13
CA MET A 6 17.73 18.61 14.39
C MET A 6 17.44 19.77 15.36
N CYS A 7 16.30 19.70 16.06
CA CYS A 7 16.03 20.60 17.19
C CYS A 7 16.84 20.16 18.43
N GLU A 8 16.89 21.02 19.45
CA GLU A 8 17.63 20.76 20.69
C GLU A 8 17.21 19.46 21.41
N ALA A 9 15.92 19.12 21.39
CA ALA A 9 15.45 17.86 21.96
C ALA A 9 16.01 16.64 21.21
N CYS A 10 15.91 16.62 19.87
CA CYS A 10 16.45 15.53 19.05
C CYS A 10 17.99 15.46 19.10
N ALA A 11 18.67 16.61 19.23
CA ALA A 11 20.12 16.65 19.34
C ALA A 11 20.62 16.05 20.66
N ARG A 12 19.90 16.30 21.78
CA ARG A 12 20.19 15.66 23.07
C ARG A 12 20.03 14.14 23.00
N GLU A 13 18.90 13.66 22.48
CA GLU A 13 18.65 12.22 22.27
C GLU A 13 19.73 11.57 21.37
N TYR A 14 20.22 12.31 20.37
CA TYR A 14 21.24 11.81 19.45
C TYR A 14 22.61 11.62 20.12
N ALA A 15 22.95 12.48 21.09
CA ALA A 15 24.25 12.50 21.75
C ALA A 15 24.30 11.68 23.07
N ASP A 16 23.16 11.32 23.65
CA ASP A 16 23.08 10.56 24.90
C ASP A 16 23.25 9.04 24.67
N PRO A 17 24.33 8.41 25.16
CA PRO A 17 24.55 6.96 25.02
C PRO A 17 23.51 6.08 25.72
N CYS A 18 22.75 6.63 26.69
CA CYS A 18 21.70 5.92 27.40
C CYS A 18 20.35 5.97 26.65
N ASP A 19 20.22 6.80 25.61
CA ASP A 19 19.01 6.87 24.80
C ASP A 19 19.03 5.82 23.69
N ARG A 20 17.87 5.19 23.43
CA ARG A 20 17.70 4.25 22.30
C ARG A 20 17.92 4.91 20.93
N ARG A 21 17.93 6.24 20.86
CA ARG A 21 18.15 7.06 19.66
C ARG A 21 19.59 7.59 19.56
N PHE A 22 20.50 7.13 20.43
CA PHE A 22 21.92 7.43 20.31
C PHE A 22 22.43 7.13 18.91
N HIS A 23 23.03 8.13 18.24
CA HIS A 23 23.54 8.03 16.87
C HIS A 23 22.52 7.55 15.81
N ALA A 24 21.22 7.70 16.08
CA ALA A 24 20.18 7.41 15.09
C ALA A 24 20.18 8.49 14.00
N GLN A 25 20.86 8.23 12.88
CA GLN A 25 20.92 9.14 11.71
C GLN A 25 19.56 9.66 11.21
N PRO A 26 18.47 8.86 11.20
CA PRO A 26 17.15 9.36 10.79
C PRO A 26 16.34 9.98 11.94
N ASN A 27 16.95 10.36 13.07
CA ASN A 27 16.23 10.96 14.21
C ASN A 27 15.55 12.28 13.81
N ALA A 28 14.26 12.40 14.12
CA ALA A 28 13.46 13.58 13.87
C ALA A 28 12.18 13.56 14.72
N CYS A 29 11.63 14.75 14.99
CA CYS A 29 10.34 14.92 15.66
C CYS A 29 9.36 15.73 14.77
N PRO A 30 8.09 15.90 15.18
CA PRO A 30 7.13 16.72 14.44
C PRO A 30 7.57 18.19 14.24
N ALA A 31 8.50 18.70 15.06
CA ALA A 31 9.01 20.06 14.93
C ALA A 31 10.10 20.19 13.86
N CYS A 32 11.06 19.27 13.80
CA CYS A 32 12.23 19.35 12.93
C CYS A 32 12.22 18.37 11.73
N GLY A 33 11.28 17.44 11.71
CA GLY A 33 11.20 16.36 10.74
C GLY A 33 10.36 16.66 9.48
N PRO A 34 10.29 15.68 8.57
CA PRO A 34 9.42 15.77 7.40
C PRO A 34 7.95 15.84 7.81
N ARG A 35 7.17 16.65 7.09
CA ARG A 35 5.72 16.78 7.29
C ARG A 35 4.95 16.01 6.24
N VAL A 36 3.86 15.37 6.66
CA VAL A 36 2.90 14.72 5.76
C VAL A 36 1.99 15.79 5.18
N ARG A 37 1.72 15.71 3.88
CA ARG A 37 0.77 16.58 3.18
C ARG A 37 -0.20 15.76 2.35
N VAL A 38 -1.42 16.25 2.21
CA VAL A 38 -2.40 15.70 1.26
C VAL A 38 -2.46 16.60 0.04
N VAL A 39 -2.50 15.99 -1.13
CA VAL A 39 -2.65 16.68 -2.41
C VAL A 39 -3.86 16.08 -3.12
N ALA A 40 -4.74 16.94 -3.59
CA ALA A 40 -5.92 16.57 -4.37
C ALA A 40 -5.51 16.06 -5.77
N ARG A 41 -6.49 15.52 -6.50
CA ARG A 41 -6.26 14.93 -7.83
C ARG A 41 -5.71 15.92 -8.86
N ASP A 42 -6.07 17.18 -8.73
CA ASP A 42 -5.64 18.30 -9.58
C ASP A 42 -4.26 18.87 -9.18
N GLY A 43 -3.65 18.32 -8.11
CA GLY A 43 -2.38 18.81 -7.58
C GLY A 43 -2.52 19.91 -6.53
N ALA A 44 -3.74 20.35 -6.20
CA ALA A 44 -3.96 21.36 -5.17
C ALA A 44 -3.67 20.79 -3.76
N PRO A 45 -3.05 21.56 -2.86
CA PRO A 45 -2.89 21.15 -1.46
C PRO A 45 -4.26 21.05 -0.79
N VAL A 46 -4.44 20.03 0.04
CA VAL A 46 -5.63 19.89 0.89
C VAL A 46 -5.22 20.21 2.32
N GLU A 47 -5.76 21.30 2.84
CA GLU A 47 -5.57 21.69 4.23
C GLU A 47 -6.35 20.73 5.14
N ALA A 48 -5.61 19.90 5.87
CA ALA A 48 -6.16 18.96 6.83
C ALA A 48 -5.29 18.97 8.09
N ALA A 49 -5.91 19.27 9.24
CA ALA A 49 -5.23 19.25 10.53
C ALA A 49 -4.62 17.86 10.85
N ASP A 50 -5.30 16.79 10.42
CA ASP A 50 -4.79 15.43 10.43
C ASP A 50 -4.81 14.86 8.99
N PRO A 51 -3.68 14.98 8.25
CA PRO A 51 -3.53 14.44 6.91
C PRO A 51 -3.75 12.92 6.84
N ILE A 52 -3.31 12.19 7.87
CA ILE A 52 -3.36 10.73 7.89
C ILE A 52 -4.80 10.26 8.11
N GLY A 53 -5.50 10.82 9.11
CA GLY A 53 -6.91 10.52 9.33
C GLY A 53 -7.80 11.01 8.20
N HIS A 54 -7.47 12.13 7.54
CA HIS A 54 -8.17 12.58 6.33
C HIS A 54 -8.10 11.51 5.22
N VAL A 55 -6.90 11.02 4.89
CA VAL A 55 -6.75 9.94 3.89
C VAL A 55 -7.43 8.66 4.36
N GLY A 56 -7.36 8.32 5.65
CA GLY A 56 -8.05 7.16 6.22
C GLY A 56 -9.57 7.20 5.99
N ARG A 57 -10.21 8.36 6.25
CA ARG A 57 -11.64 8.57 5.97
C ARG A 57 -11.95 8.52 4.48
N ALA A 58 -11.09 9.10 3.64
CA ALA A 58 -11.28 9.03 2.19
C ALA A 58 -11.22 7.59 1.66
N LEU A 59 -10.27 6.78 2.15
CA LEU A 59 -10.16 5.37 1.80
C LEU A 59 -11.40 4.58 2.25
N ALA A 60 -11.90 4.83 3.46
CA ALA A 60 -13.13 4.23 3.98
C ALA A 60 -14.37 4.64 3.17
N ALA A 61 -14.38 5.85 2.59
CA ALA A 61 -15.42 6.32 1.68
C ALA A 61 -15.28 5.75 0.25
N GLY A 62 -14.34 4.82 0.00
CA GLY A 62 -14.14 4.18 -1.30
C GLY A 62 -13.21 4.94 -2.26
N ALA A 63 -12.52 5.98 -1.79
CA ALA A 63 -11.51 6.67 -2.58
C ALA A 63 -10.26 5.80 -2.78
N ILE A 64 -9.43 6.21 -3.75
CA ILE A 64 -8.12 5.61 -4.01
C ILE A 64 -7.06 6.68 -3.76
N ALA A 65 -6.08 6.38 -2.92
CA ALA A 65 -5.00 7.31 -2.57
C ALA A 65 -3.63 6.76 -3.00
N ALA A 66 -2.73 7.65 -3.40
CA ALA A 66 -1.32 7.34 -3.58
C ALA A 66 -0.55 7.70 -2.29
N VAL A 67 0.05 6.71 -1.64
CA VAL A 67 0.77 6.86 -0.37
C VAL A 67 2.27 6.72 -0.62
N LYS A 68 3.05 7.73 -0.23
CA LYS A 68 4.51 7.68 -0.29
C LYS A 68 5.05 6.78 0.83
N GLY A 69 5.61 5.63 0.45
CA GLY A 69 6.41 4.78 1.32
C GLY A 69 7.91 5.09 1.20
N ILE A 70 8.72 4.29 1.89
CA ILE A 70 10.20 4.42 1.90
C ILE A 70 10.76 4.18 0.49
N GLY A 71 10.32 3.11 -0.18
CA GLY A 71 10.85 2.69 -1.49
C GLY A 71 10.07 3.20 -2.72
N GLY A 72 9.03 4.02 -2.55
CA GLY A 72 8.19 4.43 -3.67
C GLY A 72 6.80 4.85 -3.27
N PHE A 73 5.89 4.88 -4.24
CA PHE A 73 4.47 5.14 -4.00
C PHE A 73 3.67 3.84 -4.08
N HIS A 74 2.70 3.69 -3.19
CA HIS A 74 1.70 2.63 -3.21
C HIS A 74 0.34 3.24 -3.52
N LEU A 75 -0.46 2.57 -4.35
CA LEU A 75 -1.88 2.89 -4.48
C LEU A 75 -2.64 2.08 -3.45
N ALA A 76 -3.42 2.76 -2.61
CA ALA A 76 -4.22 2.18 -1.57
C ALA A 76 -5.70 2.45 -1.84
N CYS A 77 -6.54 1.47 -1.52
CA CYS A 77 -7.99 1.56 -1.47
C CYS A 77 -8.48 0.68 -0.32
N ASP A 78 -9.76 0.81 0.05
CA ASP A 78 -10.39 -0.17 0.93
C ASP A 78 -10.44 -1.54 0.24
N GLY A 79 -9.85 -2.55 0.88
CA GLY A 79 -9.80 -3.93 0.38
C GLY A 79 -11.12 -4.70 0.56
N THR A 80 -12.03 -4.19 1.38
CA THR A 80 -13.37 -4.77 1.60
C THR A 80 -14.42 -4.21 0.62
N SER A 81 -14.13 -3.08 -0.01
CA SER A 81 -14.99 -2.44 -1.02
C SER A 81 -14.70 -3.00 -2.42
N SER A 82 -15.62 -3.80 -2.95
CA SER A 82 -15.51 -4.35 -4.31
C SER A 82 -15.43 -3.25 -5.37
N ALA A 83 -16.22 -2.17 -5.22
CA ALA A 83 -16.22 -1.03 -6.13
C ALA A 83 -14.86 -0.32 -6.18
N ALA A 84 -14.23 -0.11 -5.02
CA ALA A 84 -12.92 0.55 -4.95
C ALA A 84 -11.82 -0.31 -5.60
N VAL A 85 -11.84 -1.63 -5.37
CA VAL A 85 -10.85 -2.55 -5.97
C VAL A 85 -11.03 -2.66 -7.50
N VAL A 86 -12.27 -2.75 -7.99
CA VAL A 86 -12.55 -2.77 -9.45
C VAL A 86 -12.06 -1.47 -10.09
N THR A 87 -12.36 -0.32 -9.47
CA THR A 87 -11.88 0.98 -9.95
C THR A 87 -10.35 1.05 -9.97
N LEU A 88 -9.68 0.53 -8.94
CA LEU A 88 -8.22 0.48 -8.88
C LEU A 88 -7.63 -0.40 -9.99
N ARG A 89 -8.21 -1.58 -10.25
CA ARG A 89 -7.77 -2.49 -11.31
C ARG A 89 -7.92 -1.86 -12.70
N ALA A 90 -9.06 -1.23 -12.97
CA ALA A 90 -9.32 -0.54 -14.22
C ALA A 90 -8.30 0.59 -14.46
N ARG A 91 -8.07 1.45 -13.47
CA ARG A 91 -7.11 2.56 -13.58
C ARG A 91 -5.66 2.10 -13.72
N LYS A 92 -5.29 1.02 -13.05
CA LYS A 92 -3.92 0.46 -13.09
C LYS A 92 -3.68 -0.43 -14.31
N ARG A 93 -4.71 -0.71 -15.12
CA ARG A 93 -4.68 -1.69 -16.22
C ARG A 93 -4.10 -3.03 -15.77
N ARG A 94 -4.57 -3.51 -14.61
CA ARG A 94 -4.08 -4.73 -13.95
C ARG A 94 -5.26 -5.62 -13.59
N GLU A 95 -5.81 -6.25 -14.62
CA GLU A 95 -7.06 -7.01 -14.54
C GLU A 95 -6.93 -8.22 -13.62
N GLU A 96 -5.91 -9.05 -13.81
CA GLU A 96 -5.84 -10.36 -13.14
C GLU A 96 -4.79 -10.41 -12.02
N LYS A 97 -3.64 -9.76 -12.20
CA LYS A 97 -2.50 -9.93 -11.28
C LYS A 97 -2.88 -9.55 -9.84
N PRO A 98 -2.60 -10.41 -8.84
CA PRO A 98 -2.98 -10.18 -7.45
C PRO A 98 -2.53 -8.82 -6.91
N LEU A 99 -3.35 -8.27 -6.02
CA LEU A 99 -3.06 -7.09 -5.22
C LEU A 99 -2.71 -7.54 -3.81
N ALA A 100 -1.70 -6.92 -3.21
CA ALA A 100 -1.38 -7.14 -1.81
C ALA A 100 -2.40 -6.44 -0.91
N VAL A 101 -2.75 -7.08 0.20
CA VAL A 101 -3.70 -6.59 1.21
C VAL A 101 -2.93 -6.29 2.48
N MET A 102 -3.15 -5.11 3.04
CA MET A 102 -2.58 -4.73 4.34
C MET A 102 -3.61 -4.96 5.44
N VAL A 103 -3.23 -5.67 6.50
CA VAL A 103 -4.07 -5.95 7.68
C VAL A 103 -3.46 -5.36 8.95
N ARG A 104 -4.30 -5.08 9.96
CA ARG A 104 -3.89 -4.46 11.22
C ARG A 104 -3.01 -5.37 12.08
N ASP A 105 -3.45 -6.62 12.22
CA ASP A 105 -2.88 -7.59 13.15
C ASP A 105 -3.02 -9.04 12.63
N LEU A 106 -2.47 -9.99 13.39
CA LEU A 106 -2.52 -11.41 13.04
C LEU A 106 -3.94 -11.98 13.08
N ASP A 107 -4.83 -11.41 13.90
CA ASP A 107 -6.21 -11.88 13.99
C ASP A 107 -6.99 -11.49 12.74
N GLU A 108 -6.82 -10.26 12.23
CA GLU A 108 -7.32 -9.87 10.91
C GLU A 108 -6.67 -10.69 9.79
N ALA A 109 -5.36 -11.00 9.88
CA ALA A 109 -4.68 -11.85 8.89
C ALA A 109 -5.32 -13.25 8.80
N ARG A 110 -5.60 -13.87 9.95
CA ARG A 110 -6.26 -15.19 10.06
C ARG A 110 -7.71 -15.18 9.58
N ARG A 111 -8.37 -14.02 9.57
CA ARG A 111 -9.73 -13.89 8.98
C ARG A 111 -9.72 -13.91 7.46
N VAL A 112 -8.62 -13.49 6.83
CA VAL A 112 -8.53 -13.37 5.37
C VAL A 112 -7.71 -14.49 4.71
N ALA A 113 -6.80 -15.11 5.45
CA ALA A 113 -5.91 -16.14 4.95
C ALA A 113 -5.64 -17.22 6.01
N GLU A 114 -5.21 -18.39 5.57
CA GLU A 114 -4.65 -19.43 6.44
C GLU A 114 -3.25 -18.97 6.87
N VAL A 115 -3.06 -18.77 8.18
CA VAL A 115 -1.79 -18.27 8.75
C VAL A 115 -1.33 -19.26 9.81
N GLY A 116 -0.31 -20.06 9.49
CA GLY A 116 0.39 -20.91 10.43
C GLY A 116 1.45 -20.15 11.22
N GLU A 117 2.21 -20.88 12.03
CA GLU A 117 3.26 -20.31 12.89
C GLU A 117 4.40 -19.69 12.08
N ALA A 118 4.82 -20.34 10.98
CA ALA A 118 5.89 -19.82 10.12
C ALA A 118 5.48 -18.51 9.43
N GLU A 119 4.24 -18.44 8.91
CA GLU A 119 3.73 -17.22 8.29
C GLU A 119 3.52 -16.10 9.31
N ALA A 120 3.07 -16.43 10.53
CA ALA A 120 2.94 -15.48 11.61
C ALA A 120 4.30 -14.89 12.04
N ALA A 121 5.34 -15.72 12.13
CA ALA A 121 6.71 -15.28 12.39
C ALA A 121 7.21 -14.32 11.30
N LEU A 122 6.96 -14.63 10.03
CA LEU A 122 7.32 -13.73 8.91
C LEU A 122 6.52 -12.43 8.92
N LEU A 123 5.21 -12.48 9.15
CA LEU A 123 4.36 -11.28 9.19
C LEU A 123 4.69 -10.34 10.37
N THR A 124 5.33 -10.87 11.42
CA THR A 124 5.77 -10.11 12.59
C THR A 124 7.25 -9.75 12.57
N SER A 125 8.00 -10.21 11.57
CA SER A 125 9.42 -9.92 11.42
C SER A 125 9.68 -8.43 11.16
N VAL A 126 10.91 -7.99 11.42
CA VAL A 126 11.32 -6.58 11.25
C VAL A 126 11.20 -6.15 9.78
N GLU A 127 11.45 -7.08 8.85
CA GLU A 127 11.38 -6.86 7.41
C GLU A 127 9.95 -6.61 6.91
N ARG A 128 8.93 -7.11 7.63
CA ARG A 128 7.50 -7.03 7.28
C ARG A 128 7.23 -7.35 5.79
N PRO A 129 7.62 -8.56 5.33
CA PRO A 129 7.42 -8.98 3.95
C PRO A 129 5.94 -9.13 3.61
N ILE A 130 5.66 -9.20 2.30
CA ILE A 130 4.38 -9.67 1.79
C ILE A 130 4.46 -11.20 1.76
N VAL A 131 3.59 -11.87 2.51
CA VAL A 131 3.55 -13.34 2.60
C VAL A 131 2.38 -13.86 1.76
N LEU A 132 2.62 -14.93 0.98
CA LEU A 132 1.61 -15.56 0.14
C LEU A 132 0.97 -16.72 0.90
N ASN A 133 -0.30 -16.58 1.23
CA ASN A 133 -1.03 -17.55 2.04
C ASN A 133 -2.30 -18.02 1.32
N PRO A 134 -2.74 -19.27 1.52
CA PRO A 134 -4.06 -19.72 1.05
C PRO A 134 -5.18 -18.84 1.62
N ILE A 135 -6.22 -18.58 0.83
CA ILE A 135 -7.39 -17.81 1.29
C ILE A 135 -8.24 -18.67 2.22
N ALA A 136 -8.56 -18.14 3.41
CA ALA A 136 -9.45 -18.82 4.36
C ALA A 136 -10.87 -18.98 3.78
N ARG A 137 -11.38 -20.21 3.72
CA ARG A 137 -12.79 -20.51 3.34
C ARG A 137 -13.65 -20.64 4.61
N PRO A 138 -14.89 -20.09 4.69
CA PRO A 138 -15.62 -19.23 3.75
C PRO A 138 -16.06 -17.92 4.45
N ARG A 139 -15.18 -16.93 4.64
CA ARG A 139 -15.57 -15.67 5.33
C ARG A 139 -15.05 -14.36 4.73
N VAL A 140 -14.34 -14.38 3.61
CA VAL A 140 -13.96 -13.12 2.97
C VAL A 140 -15.11 -12.59 2.11
N PRO A 141 -15.67 -11.38 2.39
CA PRO A 141 -16.55 -10.70 1.45
C PRO A 141 -15.72 -10.36 0.22
N ARG A 142 -15.78 -11.22 -0.82
CA ARG A 142 -15.11 -11.08 -2.13
C ARG A 142 -13.85 -10.18 -2.10
N LEU A 143 -12.90 -10.46 -1.19
CA LEU A 143 -11.54 -9.95 -1.34
C LEU A 143 -11.06 -10.54 -2.65
N VAL A 144 -10.89 -9.67 -3.63
CA VAL A 144 -10.95 -9.98 -5.05
C VAL A 144 -10.14 -11.22 -5.37
N ARG A 145 -10.83 -12.36 -5.46
CA ARG A 145 -10.35 -13.51 -6.22
C ARG A 145 -10.09 -12.94 -7.60
N GLY A 146 -8.86 -13.08 -8.11
CA GLY A 146 -8.65 -12.91 -9.54
C GLY A 146 -9.64 -13.83 -10.22
N SER A 147 -10.66 -13.26 -10.85
CA SER A 147 -11.71 -14.04 -11.49
C SER A 147 -11.07 -14.75 -12.68
N ALA A 148 -10.91 -16.07 -12.59
CA ALA A 148 -10.69 -16.92 -13.75
C ALA A 148 -11.95 -17.06 -14.62
N ALA A 149 -12.75 -15.98 -14.73
CA ALA A 149 -13.99 -15.95 -15.49
C ALA A 149 -13.93 -14.74 -16.42
N ARG A 150 -13.51 -14.99 -17.66
CA ARG A 150 -13.72 -14.12 -18.81
C ARG A 150 -15.23 -13.93 -18.98
N PRO A 151 -15.81 -12.71 -18.85
CA PRO A 151 -17.18 -12.50 -19.29
C PRO A 151 -17.19 -12.55 -20.83
N PRO A 152 -18.08 -13.33 -21.46
CA PRO A 152 -18.25 -13.25 -22.90
C PRO A 152 -18.94 -11.92 -23.27
N GLY A 153 -18.33 -11.16 -24.18
CA GLY A 153 -19.02 -10.15 -24.98
C GLY A 153 -19.22 -8.76 -24.38
N VAL A 154 -18.14 -8.00 -24.17
CA VAL A 154 -18.24 -6.53 -24.11
C VAL A 154 -17.58 -5.96 -25.38
N PRO A 155 -18.31 -5.24 -26.25
CA PRO A 155 -17.74 -4.60 -27.43
C PRO A 155 -16.87 -3.39 -27.03
N PRO A 156 -15.86 -3.03 -27.84
CA PRO A 156 -14.96 -1.92 -27.54
C PRO A 156 -15.70 -0.58 -27.59
N VAL A 157 -15.68 0.16 -26.49
CA VAL A 157 -16.07 1.58 -26.47
C VAL A 157 -14.92 2.43 -27.03
N PRO A 158 -15.18 3.36 -27.98
CA PRO A 158 -14.15 4.22 -28.53
C PRO A 158 -13.74 5.29 -27.51
N SER A 159 -12.46 5.31 -27.13
CA SER A 159 -11.85 6.41 -26.39
C SER A 159 -11.49 7.55 -27.34
N PRO A 160 -11.83 8.83 -27.07
CA PRO A 160 -11.14 9.92 -27.72
C PRO A 160 -9.76 10.08 -27.08
N ALA A 161 -8.76 10.18 -27.94
CA ALA A 161 -7.34 10.28 -27.63
C ALA A 161 -7.02 11.49 -26.73
N LEU A 162 -6.15 11.27 -25.74
CA LEU A 162 -5.21 12.28 -25.31
C LEU A 162 -3.80 11.69 -25.37
N ARG A 163 -3.04 12.14 -26.37
CA ARG A 163 -1.59 11.95 -26.46
C ARG A 163 -0.94 12.72 -25.33
N ALA A 164 -0.10 12.06 -24.56
CA ALA A 164 0.97 12.71 -23.80
C ALA A 164 2.26 12.00 -24.17
N THR A 165 3.06 12.68 -24.98
CA THR A 165 4.45 12.39 -25.30
C THR A 165 5.29 12.49 -24.02
N GLY A 166 5.99 11.42 -23.67
CA GLY A 166 6.91 11.38 -22.53
C GLY A 166 7.52 10.00 -22.42
N SER A 167 8.70 9.83 -23.01
CA SER A 167 9.49 8.61 -22.98
C SER A 167 9.91 8.24 -21.56
N PHE A 168 9.40 7.13 -21.03
CA PHE A 168 10.01 6.42 -19.91
C PHE A 168 10.16 4.94 -20.30
N PRO A 169 11.37 4.36 -20.20
CA PRO A 169 11.65 3.04 -20.76
C PRO A 169 10.94 1.92 -19.99
N PRO A 170 10.61 0.80 -20.65
CA PRO A 170 9.98 -0.34 -20.00
C PRO A 170 11.00 -1.11 -19.15
N ILE A 171 10.76 -1.22 -17.85
CA ILE A 171 11.46 -2.16 -16.98
C ILE A 171 10.99 -3.57 -17.37
N LYS A 172 11.73 -4.22 -18.28
CA LYS A 172 11.59 -5.63 -18.62
C LYS A 172 12.10 -6.49 -17.47
N GLY A 173 11.24 -6.76 -16.49
CA GLY A 173 11.43 -7.87 -15.56
C GLY A 173 10.70 -9.10 -16.08
N ARG A 174 11.41 -10.04 -16.74
CA ARG A 174 10.90 -11.40 -16.95
C ARG A 174 10.69 -12.03 -15.58
N PHE A 175 9.43 -12.27 -15.20
CA PHE A 175 9.10 -13.18 -14.11
C PHE A 175 8.19 -14.27 -14.67
N SER A 176 8.63 -15.51 -14.48
CA SER A 176 8.06 -16.74 -15.01
C SER A 176 6.59 -16.93 -14.55
N PRO A 177 5.70 -17.48 -15.40
CA PRO A 177 4.28 -17.59 -15.11
C PRO A 177 3.99 -18.94 -14.45
N ALA A 178 4.14 -19.04 -13.13
CA ALA A 178 3.60 -20.17 -12.38
C ALA A 178 3.49 -19.80 -10.90
N VAL A 179 2.41 -19.12 -10.53
CA VAL A 179 1.95 -19.10 -9.14
C VAL A 179 0.48 -19.52 -9.17
N PRO A 180 0.10 -20.62 -8.49
CA PRO A 180 -1.28 -21.10 -8.51
C PRO A 180 -2.23 -20.03 -7.96
N CYS A 181 -3.33 -19.84 -8.68
CA CYS A 181 -4.31 -18.74 -8.57
C CYS A 181 -5.15 -18.70 -7.27
N GLY A 182 -4.61 -19.09 -6.11
CA GLY A 182 -5.35 -19.21 -4.85
C GLY A 182 -4.81 -18.41 -3.65
N GLY A 183 -3.71 -17.67 -3.81
CA GLY A 183 -3.03 -17.00 -2.69
C GLY A 183 -3.50 -15.57 -2.42
N ALA A 184 -3.71 -15.24 -1.15
CA ALA A 184 -3.74 -13.87 -0.65
C ALA A 184 -2.31 -13.42 -0.32
N ALA A 185 -1.93 -12.25 -0.84
CA ALA A 185 -0.67 -11.60 -0.50
C ALA A 185 -0.92 -10.67 0.70
N VAL A 186 -0.59 -11.12 1.90
CA VAL A 186 -0.86 -10.39 3.16
C VAL A 186 0.38 -9.65 3.62
N ARG A 187 0.19 -8.40 4.06
CA ARG A 187 1.23 -7.60 4.72
C ARG A 187 0.66 -6.97 5.98
N ARG A 188 1.42 -6.92 7.07
CA ARG A 188 1.00 -6.23 8.28
C ARG A 188 1.37 -4.74 8.25
N LYS A 189 0.52 -3.90 8.87
CA LYS A 189 0.79 -2.47 9.08
C LYS A 189 2.02 -2.23 9.96
#